data_AF-A0A949CU76-F1
#
_entry.id   AF-A0A949CU76-F1
#
_cell.length_a   1.000
_cell.length_b   1.000
_cell.length_c   1.000
_cell.angle_alpha   90.00
_cell.angle_beta   90.00
_cell.angle_gamma   90.00
#
_symmetry.space_group_name_H-M   'P 1'
#
loop_
_entity.id
_entity.type
_entity.pdbx_description
1 polymer ?
#
loop_
_entity_poly.entity_id
_entity_poly.type
_entity_poly.pdbx_seq_one_letter_code
_entity_poly.pdbx_strand_id
1 'polypeptide(L)'
;MVILQAFLLGPAHARQRYTSINGFASIIFGSQCSTRKPTGFYQFRDGTKGTLTSLDCSQQGGDVFTDRFYDTAGRERCQGVMTMIFGGRTRFGVFTRWEVKSAVPGFSCSQAGKTFNLEMNYPPISIN
;
A
#
# COMPACT_ATOMS: atom_id res chain seq x y z
N MET A 1 -27.47 -15.80 19.52
CA MET A 1 -26.19 -16.51 19.29
C MET A 1 -25.88 -16.45 17.81
N VAL A 2 -24.61 -16.26 17.46
CA VAL A 2 -24.07 -15.69 16.22
C VAL A 2 -24.34 -16.57 14.98
N ILE A 3 -24.79 -15.98 13.87
CA ILE A 3 -24.55 -16.52 12.52
C ILE A 3 -23.63 -15.53 11.80
N LEU A 4 -22.35 -15.87 11.85
CA LEU A 4 -21.25 -15.19 11.17
C LEU A 4 -21.38 -15.54 9.69
N GLN A 5 -21.91 -14.63 8.87
CA GLN A 5 -21.89 -14.82 7.42
C GLN A 5 -20.44 -14.76 6.94
N ALA A 6 -19.96 -15.91 6.50
CA ALA A 6 -18.66 -16.11 5.89
C ALA A 6 -18.49 -15.19 4.68
N PHE A 7 -17.56 -14.23 4.80
CA PHE A 7 -17.04 -13.53 3.63
C PHE A 7 -16.23 -14.52 2.80
N LEU A 8 -16.76 -14.80 1.61
CA LEU A 8 -16.18 -15.52 0.49
C LEU A 8 -14.65 -15.45 0.42
N LEU A 9 -14.02 -16.56 0.78
CA LEU A 9 -12.63 -16.88 0.45
C LEU A 9 -12.55 -17.12 -1.06
N GLY A 10 -12.27 -16.05 -1.81
CA GLY A 10 -11.67 -16.19 -3.15
C GLY A 10 -10.32 -16.92 -3.04
N PRO A 11 -9.76 -17.41 -4.16
CA PRO A 11 -8.59 -18.29 -4.12
C PRO A 11 -7.44 -17.58 -3.40
N ALA A 12 -6.77 -18.29 -2.49
CA ALA A 12 -5.64 -17.79 -1.72
C ALA A 12 -4.44 -17.53 -2.63
N HIS A 13 -4.49 -16.44 -3.38
CA HIS A 13 -3.34 -15.89 -4.08
C HIS A 13 -2.39 -15.36 -3.01
N ALA A 14 -1.11 -15.74 -3.06
CA ALA A 14 -0.10 -15.30 -2.10
C ALA A 14 -0.15 -13.77 -1.95
N ARG A 15 -0.65 -13.29 -0.80
CA ARG A 15 -0.70 -11.86 -0.47
C ARG A 15 0.57 -11.52 0.28
N GLN A 16 1.34 -10.58 -0.25
CA GLN A 16 2.55 -10.10 0.43
C GLN A 16 2.18 -8.94 1.35
N ARG A 17 2.48 -9.08 2.64
CA ARG A 17 2.26 -8.03 3.64
C ARG A 17 3.59 -7.41 4.07
N TYR A 18 3.70 -6.11 3.87
CA TYR A 18 4.78 -5.26 4.35
C TYR A 18 4.29 -4.49 5.56
N THR A 19 5.13 -4.34 6.58
CA THR A 19 4.82 -3.51 7.76
C THR A 19 6.01 -2.63 8.05
N SER A 20 5.76 -1.35 8.32
CA SER A 20 6.83 -0.40 8.62
C SER A 20 7.61 -0.83 9.86
N ILE A 21 8.91 -0.55 9.92
CA ILE A 21 9.79 -0.98 11.02
C ILE A 21 9.25 -0.52 12.40
N ASN A 22 8.65 0.66 12.44
CA ASN A 22 8.04 1.24 13.63
C ASN A 22 6.55 0.86 13.85
N GLY A 23 5.97 -0.03 13.03
CA GLY A 23 4.57 -0.45 13.08
C GLY A 23 3.54 0.65 12.77
N PHE A 24 3.98 1.78 12.19
CA PHE A 24 3.11 2.89 11.81
C PHE A 24 2.17 2.58 10.64
N ALA A 25 2.62 1.76 9.68
CA ALA A 25 1.85 1.44 8.48
C ALA A 25 1.98 -0.02 8.08
N SER A 26 0.95 -0.55 7.42
CA SER A 26 0.99 -1.85 6.75
C SER A 26 0.48 -1.72 5.32
N ILE A 27 1.06 -2.50 4.42
CA ILE A 27 0.70 -2.57 3.00
C ILE A 27 0.52 -4.04 2.63
N ILE A 28 -0.54 -4.37 1.91
CA ILE A 28 -0.82 -5.72 1.43
C ILE A 28 -1.01 -5.66 -0.08
N PHE A 29 -0.21 -6.40 -0.82
CA PHE A 29 -0.36 -6.58 -2.27
C PHE A 29 -0.98 -7.94 -2.61
N GLY A 30 -1.85 -7.94 -3.62
CA GLY A 30 -2.28 -9.15 -4.31
C GLY A 30 -1.23 -9.60 -5.33
N SER A 31 -1.41 -10.80 -5.88
CA SER A 31 -0.46 -11.39 -6.84
C SER A 31 -0.61 -10.87 -8.27
N GLN A 32 -1.71 -10.18 -8.58
CA GLN A 32 -2.02 -9.71 -9.94
C GLN A 32 -1.72 -8.22 -10.06
N CYS A 33 -0.94 -7.84 -11.08
CA CYS A 33 -0.79 -6.45 -11.45
C CYS A 33 -1.98 -5.96 -12.29
N SER A 34 -2.34 -4.69 -12.11
CA SER A 34 -3.39 -4.02 -12.86
C SER A 34 -3.22 -2.51 -12.76
N THR A 35 -3.37 -1.82 -13.89
CA THR A 35 -3.33 -0.34 -13.94
C THR A 35 -4.69 0.33 -13.81
N ARG A 36 -5.77 -0.46 -13.74
CA ARG A 36 -7.16 0.02 -13.74
C ARG A 36 -7.93 -0.30 -12.47
N LYS A 37 -7.50 -1.34 -11.75
CA LYS A 37 -8.11 -1.85 -10.52
C LYS A 37 -7.06 -1.90 -9.41
N PRO A 38 -7.45 -1.71 -8.14
CA PRO A 38 -6.56 -1.86 -7.00
C PRO A 38 -5.82 -3.19 -6.99
N THR A 39 -4.50 -3.11 -6.81
CA THR A 39 -3.57 -4.23 -6.69
C THR A 39 -3.11 -4.43 -5.25
N GLY A 40 -3.27 -3.40 -4.41
CA GLY A 40 -2.94 -3.46 -3.00
C GLY A 40 -3.80 -2.55 -2.13
N PHE A 41 -3.59 -2.67 -0.83
CA PHE A 41 -4.25 -1.87 0.20
C PHE A 41 -3.23 -1.47 1.24
N TYR A 42 -3.43 -0.30 1.85
CA TYR A 42 -2.62 0.14 2.99
C TYR A 42 -3.50 0.57 4.15
N GLN A 43 -2.91 0.54 5.35
CA GLN A 43 -3.50 1.04 6.57
C GLN A 43 -2.42 1.67 7.45
N PHE A 44 -2.69 2.90 7.89
CA PHE A 44 -1.92 3.63 8.88
C PHE A 44 -2.51 3.45 10.28
N ARG A 45 -1.67 3.61 11.30
CA ARG A 45 -2.05 3.45 12.71
C ARG A 45 -3.08 4.50 13.18
N ASP A 46 -3.15 5.65 12.53
CA ASP A 46 -4.14 6.69 12.82
C ASP A 46 -5.55 6.38 12.28
N GLY A 47 -5.72 5.23 11.60
CA GLY A 47 -6.99 4.79 11.03
C GLY A 47 -7.18 5.14 9.54
N THR A 48 -6.26 5.91 8.96
CA THR A 48 -6.26 6.18 7.51
C THR A 48 -5.99 4.89 6.74
N LYS A 49 -6.77 4.61 5.70
CA LYS A 49 -6.60 3.43 4.86
C LYS A 49 -6.99 3.72 3.42
N GLY A 50 -6.40 3.01 2.49
CA GLY A 50 -6.67 3.23 1.08
C GLY A 50 -6.24 2.08 0.19
N THR A 51 -6.35 2.35 -1.10
CA THR A 51 -6.03 1.41 -2.18
C THR A 51 -4.76 1.85 -2.89
N LEU A 52 -4.00 0.88 -3.38
CA LEU A 52 -2.89 1.05 -4.31
C LEU A 52 -3.29 0.48 -5.66
N THR A 53 -3.02 1.23 -6.73
CA THR A 53 -3.21 0.80 -8.12
C THR A 53 -1.94 1.07 -8.90
N SER A 54 -1.37 0.03 -9.50
CA SER A 54 -0.09 0.16 -10.20
C SER A 54 -0.17 1.12 -11.37
N LEU A 55 0.86 1.94 -11.54
CA LEU A 55 0.94 2.84 -12.68
C LEU A 55 1.44 2.10 -13.93
N ASP A 56 2.30 1.10 -13.73
CA ASP A 56 2.94 0.36 -14.80
C ASP A 56 3.21 -1.10 -14.37
N CYS A 57 2.59 -2.04 -15.08
CA CYS A 57 2.79 -3.47 -14.79
C CYS A 57 4.07 -4.05 -15.39
N SER A 58 4.76 -3.34 -16.28
CA SER A 58 6.07 -3.77 -16.76
C SER A 58 7.15 -3.75 -15.67
N GLN A 59 6.90 -3.04 -14.57
CA GLN A 59 7.77 -2.95 -13.40
C GLN A 59 7.60 -4.12 -12.42
N GLN A 60 6.65 -5.03 -12.66
CA GLN A 60 6.41 -6.16 -11.77
C GLN A 60 7.63 -7.10 -11.73
N GLY A 61 8.16 -7.34 -10.54
CA GLY A 61 9.37 -8.14 -10.34
C GLY A 61 10.69 -7.36 -10.43
N GLY A 62 10.62 -6.04 -10.69
CA GLY A 62 11.78 -5.16 -10.59
C GLY A 62 12.06 -4.67 -9.18
N ASP A 63 13.19 -3.96 -9.02
CA ASP A 63 13.60 -3.37 -7.74
C ASP A 63 12.83 -2.10 -7.39
N VAL A 64 12.05 -1.54 -8.31
CA VAL A 64 11.25 -0.34 -8.09
C VAL A 64 9.88 -0.55 -8.70
N PHE A 65 8.84 -0.21 -7.94
CA PHE A 65 7.48 -0.16 -8.47
C PHE A 65 6.74 1.08 -7.97
N THR A 66 5.81 1.55 -8.80
CA THR A 66 5.07 2.78 -8.52
C THR A 66 3.56 2.55 -8.61
N ASP A 67 2.85 2.93 -7.57
CA ASP A 67 1.40 2.87 -7.47
C ASP A 67 0.79 4.26 -7.27
N ARG A 68 -0.42 4.45 -7.77
CA ARG A 68 -1.31 5.49 -7.26
C ARG A 68 -1.89 5.04 -5.93
N PHE A 69 -1.81 5.88 -4.90
CA PHE A 69 -2.55 5.67 -3.68
C PHE A 69 -3.79 6.56 -3.63
N TYR A 70 -4.85 6.06 -2.99
CA TYR A 70 -6.11 6.77 -2.81
C TYR A 70 -6.74 6.40 -1.46
N ASP A 71 -6.89 7.38 -0.57
CA ASP A 71 -7.50 7.17 0.74
C ASP A 71 -9.00 6.89 0.61
N THR A 72 -9.45 5.83 1.29
CA THR A 72 -10.84 5.36 1.32
C THR A 72 -11.50 5.52 2.69
N ALA A 73 -10.70 5.70 3.75
CA ALA A 73 -11.18 6.11 5.06
C ALA A 73 -10.11 6.91 5.81
N GLY A 74 -10.56 7.63 6.83
CA GLY A 74 -9.81 8.70 7.48
C GLY A 74 -10.67 9.96 7.53
N ARG A 75 -10.39 10.84 8.51
CA ARG A 75 -11.03 12.16 8.62
C ARG A 75 -10.63 13.06 7.45
N GLU A 76 -9.36 13.02 7.10
CA GLU A 76 -8.82 13.57 5.86
C GLU A 76 -8.61 12.45 4.85
N ARG A 77 -8.67 12.77 3.56
CA ARG A 77 -8.41 11.80 2.50
C ARG A 77 -7.59 12.44 1.40
N CYS A 78 -6.43 11.84 1.20
CA CYS A 78 -5.42 12.25 0.26
C CYS A 78 -5.28 11.22 -0.87
N GLN A 79 -4.77 11.67 -1.99
CA GLN A 79 -4.37 10.81 -3.09
C GLN A 79 -3.03 11.27 -3.67
N GLY A 80 -2.32 10.34 -4.29
CA GLY A 80 -1.02 10.64 -4.84
C GLY A 80 -0.30 9.41 -5.36
N VAL A 81 1.02 9.44 -5.27
CA VAL A 81 1.89 8.40 -5.81
C VAL A 81 2.72 7.81 -4.67
N MET A 82 2.80 6.48 -4.64
CA MET A 82 3.67 5.73 -3.75
C MET A 82 4.68 4.98 -4.63
N THR A 83 5.97 5.17 -4.36
CA THR A 83 7.05 4.41 -4.98
C THR A 83 7.66 3.50 -3.92
N MET A 84 7.70 2.21 -4.19
CA MET A 84 8.39 1.24 -3.35
C MET A 84 9.68 0.78 -4.03
N ILE A 85 10.75 0.67 -3.24
CA ILE A 85 12.11 0.38 -3.67
C ILE A 85 12.64 -0.80 -2.86
N PHE A 86 13.05 -1.84 -3.55
CA PHE A 86 13.76 -3.01 -3.05
C PHE A 86 15.28 -2.84 -3.30
N GLY A 87 16.13 -3.38 -2.43
CA GLY A 87 17.58 -3.47 -2.71
C GLY A 87 18.44 -2.24 -2.38
N GLY A 88 18.18 -1.54 -1.26
CA GLY A 88 19.02 -0.43 -0.78
C GLY A 88 20.20 -0.82 0.13
N ARG A 89 21.01 0.18 0.56
CA ARG A 89 22.16 0.04 1.51
C ARG A 89 21.79 -0.51 2.90
N THR A 90 20.52 -0.73 3.20
CA THR A 90 20.08 -1.24 4.50
C THR A 90 19.81 -2.74 4.42
N ARG A 91 20.32 -3.46 5.43
CA ARG A 91 20.35 -4.93 5.53
C ARG A 91 18.97 -5.62 5.45
N PHE A 92 17.86 -4.87 5.49
CA PHE A 92 16.48 -5.39 5.58
C PHE A 92 15.38 -4.52 4.94
N GLY A 93 15.69 -3.32 4.42
CA GLY A 93 14.67 -2.28 4.30
C GLY A 93 14.08 -2.16 2.90
N VAL A 94 12.83 -2.57 2.74
CA VAL A 94 12.01 -2.11 1.62
C VAL A 94 11.64 -0.65 1.93
N PHE A 95 11.91 0.28 1.03
CA PHE A 95 11.60 1.70 1.25
C PHE A 95 10.37 2.09 0.47
N THR A 96 9.52 2.92 1.06
CA THR A 96 8.43 3.58 0.34
C THR A 96 8.57 5.09 0.43
N ARG A 97 8.36 5.76 -0.69
CA ARG A 97 8.24 7.21 -0.80
C ARG A 97 6.82 7.53 -1.25
N TRP A 98 6.16 8.39 -0.49
CA TRP A 98 4.77 8.78 -0.71
C TRP A 98 4.72 10.26 -1.04
N GLU A 99 4.26 10.58 -2.24
CA GLU A 99 4.06 11.94 -2.72
C GLU A 99 2.58 12.26 -2.76
N VAL A 100 2.13 13.11 -1.84
CA VAL A 100 0.73 13.51 -1.74
C VAL A 100 0.43 14.59 -2.77
N LYS A 101 -0.41 14.30 -3.76
CA LYS A 101 -0.70 15.22 -4.86
C LYS A 101 -1.87 16.14 -4.56
N SER A 102 -2.95 15.60 -3.99
CA SER A 102 -4.17 16.37 -3.74
C SER A 102 -5.08 15.68 -2.73
N ALA A 103 -6.16 16.38 -2.37
CA ALA A 103 -7.29 15.77 -1.67
C ALA A 103 -8.09 14.85 -2.60
N VAL A 104 -8.70 13.83 -2.01
CA VAL A 104 -9.78 13.07 -2.63
C VAL A 104 -11.00 14.00 -2.78
N PRO A 105 -11.74 13.98 -3.92
CA PRO A 105 -12.90 14.85 -4.11
C PRO A 105 -13.92 14.73 -2.97
N GLY A 106 -14.32 15.88 -2.41
CA GLY A 106 -15.25 15.96 -1.28
C GLY A 106 -14.60 15.83 0.11
N PHE A 107 -13.27 15.74 0.21
CA PHE A 107 -12.54 15.66 1.48
C PHE A 107 -11.45 16.73 1.58
N SER A 108 -10.98 16.99 2.80
CA SER A 108 -9.76 17.77 3.03
C SER A 108 -8.52 16.87 2.99
N CYS A 109 -7.36 17.47 2.71
CA CYS A 109 -6.06 16.83 2.81
C CYS A 109 -5.00 17.87 3.19
N SER A 110 -4.66 17.96 4.48
CA SER A 110 -3.62 18.86 5.01
C SER A 110 -2.19 18.48 4.57
N GLN A 111 -2.05 17.29 4.00
CA GLN A 111 -0.77 16.76 3.51
C GLN A 111 -0.53 17.04 2.02
N ALA A 112 -1.47 17.68 1.31
CA ALA A 112 -1.31 17.97 -0.12
C ALA A 112 0.00 18.72 -0.41
N GLY A 113 0.75 18.25 -1.41
CA GLY A 113 2.06 18.78 -1.78
C GLY A 113 3.24 18.25 -0.95
N LYS A 114 3.00 17.48 0.11
CA LYS A 114 4.06 16.92 0.97
C LYS A 114 4.53 15.56 0.49
N THR A 115 5.75 15.21 0.89
CA THR A 115 6.34 13.88 0.68
C THR A 115 6.78 13.30 2.01
N PHE A 116 6.58 12.00 2.20
CA PHE A 116 7.09 11.28 3.36
C PHE A 116 7.60 9.90 2.96
N ASN A 117 8.49 9.35 3.79
CA ASN A 117 9.11 8.04 3.54
C ASN A 117 8.82 7.08 4.69
N LEU A 118 8.68 5.80 4.38
CA LEU A 118 8.59 4.73 5.37
C LEU A 118 9.59 3.63 5.03
N GLU A 119 10.31 3.18 6.05
CA GLU A 119 11.08 1.94 5.99
C GLU A 119 10.16 0.77 6.38
N MET A 120 10.15 -0.26 5.55
CA MET A 120 9.31 -1.43 5.66
C MET A 120 10.16 -2.67 5.88
N ASN A 121 9.68 -3.55 6.76
CA ASN A 121 10.23 -4.90 6.87
C ASN A 121 9.97 -5.67 5.58
N TYR A 122 10.96 -6.44 5.14
CA TYR A 122 10.75 -7.45 4.11
C TYR A 122 9.70 -8.46 4.60
N PRO A 123 8.69 -8.83 3.80
CA PRO A 123 7.74 -9.86 4.18
C PRO A 123 8.51 -11.16 4.41
N PRO A 124 8.17 -11.94 5.44
CA PRO A 124 8.67 -13.31 5.50
C PRO A 124 8.26 -13.99 4.18
N ILE A 125 9.23 -14.61 3.50
CA ILE A 125 8.99 -15.38 2.28
C ILE A 125 7.82 -16.31 2.58
N SER A 126 6.72 -16.14 1.86
CA SER A 126 5.58 -17.04 1.94
C SER A 126 6.02 -18.36 1.33
N ILE A 127 6.46 -19.30 2.16
CA ILE A 127 6.65 -20.68 1.74
C ILE A 127 5.24 -21.24 1.62
N ASN A 128 4.74 -21.38 0.39
CA ASN A 128 3.55 -22.19 0.12
C ASN A 128 3.86 -23.66 0.37
#